data_AF-A0A844MBU9-F1
#
_entry.id   AF-A0A844MBU9-F1
#
_cell.length_a   1.000
_cell.length_b   1.000
_cell.length_c   1.000
_cell.angle_alpha   90.00
_cell.angle_beta   90.00
_cell.angle_gamma   90.00
#
_symmetry.space_group_name_H-M   'P 1'
#
loop_
_entity.id
_entity.type
_entity.pdbx_description
1 polymer ?
#
loop_
_entity_poly.entity_id
_entity_poly.type
_entity_poly.pdbx_seq_one_letter_code
_entity_poly.pdbx_strand_id
1 'polypeptide(L)'
;MNKFNYIKPCLVILALNITWSPLFANLKLKAEIKPTNSFLSWVNVFLPLSKPKPPVKPRKAVGRPLRDSSAPSSVCMISPDALQGKPNIPRIVWSDRPLFLWQGNIQQVGLMKNRQTTLWVQKLVSGKQFISYTGEPLQPGETYYWVVFEGDTVIGNTKFMVMEPQERQRITNKLKGLEQEQKAQGANGEAIALTKANYFIQEELWADALQQAYSVEKPSTELLKIRQNILQQMKTECNKSQ
;
A
#
# COMPACT_ATOMS: atom_id res chain seq x y z
N MET A 1 34.30 -55.38 27.22
CA MET A 1 35.23 -55.38 26.07
C MET A 1 34.55 -54.53 25.00
N ASN A 2 35.01 -53.37 24.51
CA ASN A 2 36.27 -52.64 24.61
C ASN A 2 35.98 -51.12 24.65
N LYS A 3 36.78 -50.39 25.44
CA LYS A 3 36.89 -48.93 25.47
C LYS A 3 38.00 -48.50 24.50
N PHE A 4 37.77 -47.49 23.67
CA PHE A 4 38.80 -46.71 22.94
C PHE A 4 38.26 -45.28 22.79
N ASN A 5 38.74 -44.30 23.55
CA ASN A 5 39.98 -43.52 23.49
C ASN A 5 39.90 -42.27 22.60
N TYR A 6 39.93 -41.17 23.36
CA TYR A 6 40.16 -39.76 23.11
C TYR A 6 41.48 -39.48 22.37
N ILE A 7 41.47 -38.71 21.27
CA ILE A 7 42.63 -37.90 20.82
C ILE A 7 42.09 -36.59 20.20
N LYS A 8 42.44 -35.46 20.83
CA LYS A 8 42.32 -34.09 20.29
C LYS A 8 43.58 -33.76 19.47
N PRO A 9 43.48 -33.29 18.22
CA PRO A 9 44.57 -32.56 17.59
C PRO A 9 44.42 -31.06 17.88
N CYS A 10 45.44 -30.52 18.58
CA CYS A 10 45.70 -29.09 18.70
C CYS A 10 46.22 -28.56 17.36
N LEU A 11 45.47 -27.68 16.72
CA LEU A 11 45.94 -26.93 15.55
C LEU A 11 46.21 -25.49 15.97
N VAL A 12 47.48 -25.21 16.22
CA VAL A 12 48.04 -23.86 16.43
C VAL A 12 48.07 -23.18 15.06
N ILE A 13 47.16 -22.23 14.82
CA ILE A 13 47.23 -21.34 13.67
C ILE A 13 47.92 -20.05 14.12
N LEU A 14 49.12 -19.83 13.59
CA LEU A 14 49.89 -18.60 13.71
C LEU A 14 49.05 -17.39 13.29
N ALA A 15 48.93 -16.40 14.19
CA ALA A 15 48.45 -15.08 13.87
C ALA A 15 49.59 -14.26 13.24
N LEU A 16 49.56 -14.09 11.92
CA LEU A 16 50.35 -13.07 11.22
C LEU A 16 49.55 -11.75 11.25
N ASN A 17 49.92 -10.85 12.16
CA ASN A 17 49.44 -9.47 12.17
C ASN A 17 50.15 -8.69 11.05
N ILE A 18 49.54 -8.63 9.87
CA ILE A 18 49.95 -7.68 8.82
C ILE A 18 49.18 -6.39 9.09
N THR A 19 49.82 -5.45 9.78
CA THR A 19 49.35 -4.07 9.90
C THR A 19 49.58 -3.36 8.56
N TRP A 20 48.64 -3.53 7.63
CA TRP A 20 48.47 -2.58 6.55
C TRP A 20 47.73 -1.37 7.11
N SER A 21 48.45 -0.27 7.26
CA SER A 21 47.86 1.05 7.46
C SER A 21 47.21 1.47 6.14
N PRO A 22 45.86 1.49 6.03
CA PRO A 22 45.24 2.21 4.93
C PRO A 22 45.58 3.69 5.12
N LEU A 23 46.34 4.23 4.17
CA LEU A 23 46.36 5.65 3.88
C LEU A 23 44.92 6.05 3.55
N PHE A 24 44.15 6.44 4.55
CA PHE A 24 42.88 7.12 4.37
C PHE A 24 43.20 8.47 3.75
N ALA A 25 43.18 8.52 2.41
CA ALA A 25 42.96 9.76 1.70
C ALA A 25 41.68 10.39 2.27
N ASN A 26 41.82 11.58 2.85
CA ASN A 26 40.70 12.47 3.16
C ASN A 26 40.03 12.90 1.85
N LEU A 27 39.33 11.98 1.20
CA LEU A 27 38.33 12.33 0.20
C LEU A 27 37.14 12.88 0.97
N LYS A 28 37.19 14.20 1.19
CA LYS A 28 36.03 15.01 1.51
C LYS A 28 35.09 14.91 0.31
N LEU A 29 34.35 13.81 0.23
CA LEU A 29 33.33 13.57 -0.77
C LEU A 29 32.23 14.58 -0.48
N LYS A 30 32.35 15.76 -1.08
CA LYS A 30 31.26 16.71 -1.16
C LYS A 30 30.21 15.99 -1.99
N ALA A 31 29.23 15.38 -1.30
CA ALA A 31 28.12 14.70 -1.94
C ALA A 31 27.41 15.73 -2.81
N GLU A 32 27.72 15.70 -4.10
CA GLU A 32 27.01 16.45 -5.11
C GLU A 32 25.63 15.81 -5.19
N ILE A 33 24.66 16.45 -4.55
CA ILE A 33 23.25 16.08 -4.64
C ILE A 33 22.88 16.31 -6.10
N LYS A 34 22.99 15.26 -6.92
CA LYS A 34 22.49 15.29 -8.29
C LYS A 34 21.01 15.69 -8.21
N PRO A 35 20.58 16.71 -8.96
CA PRO A 35 19.21 17.18 -8.90
C PRO A 35 18.29 16.01 -9.26
N THR A 36 17.53 15.56 -8.26
CA THR A 36 16.47 14.58 -8.42
C THR A 36 15.48 15.17 -9.42
N ASN A 37 15.07 14.37 -10.41
CA ASN A 37 14.20 14.71 -11.53
C ASN A 37 13.07 15.70 -11.12
N SER A 38 13.28 17.01 -11.31
CA SER A 38 12.55 18.08 -10.59
C SER A 38 11.09 18.27 -11.02
N PHE A 39 10.57 17.38 -11.86
CA PHE A 39 9.22 17.42 -12.40
C PHE A 39 8.25 16.47 -11.70
N LEU A 40 8.74 15.48 -10.95
CA LEU A 40 7.89 14.57 -10.18
C LEU A 40 7.60 15.15 -8.79
N SER A 41 6.33 15.46 -8.54
CA SER A 41 5.80 15.89 -7.25
C SER A 41 4.51 15.12 -6.94
N TRP A 42 4.14 15.04 -5.66
CA TRP A 42 2.90 14.36 -5.27
C TRP A 42 1.68 15.06 -5.86
N VAL A 43 1.72 16.39 -5.96
CA VAL A 43 0.69 17.19 -6.62
C VAL A 43 0.49 16.74 -8.07
N ASN A 44 1.56 16.61 -8.85
CA ASN A 44 1.47 16.25 -10.26
C ASN A 44 0.98 14.81 -10.45
N VAL A 45 1.45 13.90 -9.60
CA VAL A 45 1.08 12.48 -9.65
C VAL A 45 -0.41 12.27 -9.36
N PHE A 46 -0.97 12.97 -8.36
CA PHE A 46 -2.37 12.80 -7.97
C PHE A 46 -3.34 13.84 -8.56
N LEU A 47 -2.86 14.76 -9.40
CA LEU A 47 -3.72 15.71 -10.13
C LEU A 47 -4.88 15.04 -10.88
N PRO A 48 -4.74 13.85 -11.49
CA PRO A 48 -5.88 13.19 -12.15
C PRO A 48 -7.02 12.82 -11.20
N LEU A 49 -6.74 12.59 -9.90
CA LEU A 49 -7.81 12.41 -8.91
C LEU A 49 -8.65 13.68 -8.82
N SER A 50 -8.06 14.88 -8.95
CA SER A 50 -8.72 16.20 -8.93
C SER A 50 -9.62 16.54 -10.11
N LYS A 51 -9.67 15.69 -11.15
CA LYS A 51 -10.48 15.93 -12.35
C LYS A 51 -11.96 15.59 -12.13
N PRO A 52 -12.90 16.17 -12.92
CA PRO A 52 -14.34 15.89 -12.82
C PRO A 52 -14.74 14.41 -13.00
N LYS A 53 -13.88 13.61 -13.63
CA LYS A 53 -14.05 12.16 -13.79
C LYS A 53 -12.79 11.48 -13.23
N PRO A 54 -12.68 11.32 -11.90
CA PRO A 54 -11.51 10.69 -11.33
C PRO A 54 -11.46 9.21 -11.73
N PRO A 55 -10.25 8.63 -11.83
CA PRO A 55 -10.06 7.22 -12.16
C PRO A 55 -10.40 6.28 -10.98
N VAL A 56 -10.44 6.82 -9.76
CA VAL A 56 -11.00 6.18 -8.57
C VAL A 56 -12.38 6.77 -8.30
N LYS A 57 -13.40 5.92 -8.18
CA LYS A 57 -14.77 6.35 -7.95
C LYS A 57 -15.29 5.73 -6.66
N PRO A 58 -15.20 6.46 -5.55
CA PRO A 58 -15.51 5.91 -4.26
C PRO A 58 -17.02 5.70 -4.12
N ARG A 59 -17.42 4.69 -3.34
CA ARG A 59 -18.84 4.31 -3.19
C ARG A 59 -19.26 4.39 -1.73
N LYS A 60 -20.52 4.79 -1.49
CA LYS A 60 -21.12 4.63 -0.16
C LYS A 60 -21.20 3.15 0.21
N ALA A 61 -20.95 2.85 1.47
CA ALA A 61 -21.29 1.57 2.07
C ALA A 61 -22.81 1.40 1.98
N VAL A 62 -23.27 0.56 1.08
CA VAL A 62 -24.70 0.22 0.92
C VAL A 62 -24.90 -1.21 1.45
N GLY A 63 -25.25 -1.30 2.73
CA GLY A 63 -25.80 -2.51 3.36
C GLY A 63 -27.32 -2.49 3.31
N ARG A 64 -27.98 -3.59 3.72
CA ARG A 64 -29.41 -3.51 4.05
C ARG A 64 -29.57 -2.46 5.16
N PRO A 65 -30.51 -1.51 5.05
CA PRO A 65 -30.77 -0.59 6.15
C PRO A 65 -31.14 -1.41 7.38
N LEU A 66 -30.47 -1.14 8.50
CA LEU A 66 -30.95 -1.64 9.78
C LEU A 66 -32.33 -1.02 10.01
N ARG A 67 -33.33 -1.86 10.33
CA ARG A 67 -34.56 -1.36 10.95
C ARG A 67 -34.09 -0.60 12.19
N ASP A 68 -34.39 0.70 12.23
CA ASP A 68 -34.10 1.63 13.33
C ASP A 68 -32.75 2.41 13.30
N SER A 69 -31.93 2.30 12.25
CA SER A 69 -30.79 3.24 12.10
C SER A 69 -31.22 4.56 11.43
N SER A 70 -31.23 5.64 12.20
CA SER A 70 -31.55 7.00 11.72
C SER A 70 -30.46 7.62 10.84
N ALA A 71 -29.38 6.88 10.57
CA ALA A 71 -28.25 7.35 9.77
C ALA A 71 -28.05 6.40 8.57
N PRO A 72 -28.26 6.86 7.31
CA PRO A 72 -27.71 6.13 6.17
C PRO A 72 -26.20 6.06 6.37
N SER A 73 -25.64 4.84 6.38
CA SER A 73 -24.22 4.54 6.56
C SER A 73 -23.35 5.44 5.69
N SER A 74 -22.89 6.57 6.24
CA SER A 74 -22.21 7.65 5.51
C SER A 74 -20.74 7.33 5.24
N VAL A 75 -20.39 6.04 5.20
CA VAL A 75 -19.04 5.55 5.00
C VAL A 75 -18.79 5.50 3.51
N CYS A 76 -17.79 6.24 3.07
CA CYS A 76 -17.33 6.23 1.71
C CYS A 76 -16.13 5.28 1.58
N MET A 77 -16.29 4.20 0.84
CA MET A 77 -15.26 3.21 0.52
C MET A 77 -14.44 3.73 -0.66
N ILE A 78 -13.17 4.09 -0.43
CA ILE A 78 -12.33 4.81 -1.40
C ILE A 78 -11.38 3.88 -2.14
N SER A 79 -10.70 2.96 -1.46
CA SER A 79 -9.75 2.05 -2.10
C SER A 79 -9.67 0.72 -1.37
N PRO A 80 -9.63 -0.43 -2.08
CA PRO A 80 -9.97 -0.58 -3.50
C PRO A 80 -11.41 -0.14 -3.79
N ASP A 81 -11.68 0.48 -4.94
CA ASP A 81 -13.01 0.97 -5.35
C ASP A 81 -13.73 -0.01 -6.28
N ALA A 82 -15.00 0.29 -6.59
CA ALA A 82 -15.75 -0.41 -7.63
C ALA A 82 -15.66 0.35 -8.96
N LEU A 83 -15.50 -0.37 -10.07
CA LEU A 83 -15.51 0.26 -11.40
C LEU A 83 -16.91 0.79 -11.75
N GLN A 84 -17.01 2.09 -12.05
CA GLN A 84 -18.29 2.73 -12.38
C GLN A 84 -18.94 2.09 -13.61
N GLY A 85 -20.26 1.91 -13.53
CA GLY A 85 -21.06 1.29 -14.58
C GLY A 85 -20.78 -0.22 -14.75
N LYS A 86 -19.82 -0.77 -14.00
CA LYS A 86 -19.41 -2.18 -14.07
C LYS A 86 -19.19 -2.74 -12.67
N PRO A 87 -20.21 -2.72 -11.77
CA PRO A 87 -20.08 -3.20 -10.39
C PRO A 87 -19.71 -4.68 -10.28
N ASN A 88 -19.89 -5.44 -11.36
CA ASN A 88 -19.52 -6.85 -11.44
C ASN A 88 -18.05 -7.07 -11.81
N ILE A 89 -17.32 -6.04 -12.24
CA ILE A 89 -15.88 -6.15 -12.55
C ILE A 89 -15.09 -5.68 -11.32
N PRO A 90 -14.27 -6.57 -10.72
CA PRO A 90 -13.46 -6.18 -9.58
C PRO A 90 -12.37 -5.17 -10.00
N ARG A 91 -12.00 -4.28 -9.08
CA ARG A 91 -10.73 -3.54 -9.22
C ARG A 91 -9.58 -4.54 -9.10
N ILE A 92 -8.64 -4.48 -10.03
CA ILE A 92 -7.40 -5.25 -9.94
C ILE A 92 -6.43 -4.52 -9.00
N VAL A 93 -5.80 -5.24 -8.10
CA VAL A 93 -4.77 -4.73 -7.18
C VAL A 93 -3.51 -5.58 -7.30
N TRP A 94 -2.35 -4.95 -7.34
CA TRP A 94 -1.06 -5.65 -7.38
C TRP A 94 -0.66 -6.22 -6.01
N SER A 95 -0.96 -5.50 -4.93
CA SER A 95 -0.57 -5.89 -3.58
C SER A 95 -1.40 -7.08 -3.06
N ASP A 96 -0.71 -8.05 -2.45
CA ASP A 96 -1.33 -9.11 -1.63
C ASP A 96 -1.64 -8.63 -0.20
N ARG A 97 -1.31 -7.37 0.11
CA ARG A 97 -1.59 -6.67 1.36
C ARG A 97 -2.16 -5.28 1.07
N PRO A 98 -3.37 -5.22 0.48
CA PRO A 98 -3.93 -3.98 -0.04
C PRO A 98 -4.15 -2.95 1.07
N LEU A 99 -4.10 -1.67 0.69
CA LEU A 99 -4.58 -0.56 1.51
C LEU A 99 -6.10 -0.47 1.43
N PHE A 100 -6.77 -0.49 2.57
CA PHE A 100 -8.15 -0.04 2.70
C PHE A 100 -8.18 1.43 3.09
N LEU A 101 -8.87 2.25 2.30
CA LEU A 101 -9.02 3.69 2.49
C LEU A 101 -10.51 4.03 2.48
N TRP A 102 -10.96 4.82 3.45
CA TRP A 102 -12.35 5.24 3.56
C TRP A 102 -12.49 6.66 4.11
N GLN A 103 -13.69 7.21 3.99
CA GLN A 103 -14.10 8.44 4.66
C GLN A 103 -15.37 8.20 5.47
N GLY A 104 -15.44 8.76 6.67
CA GLY A 104 -16.56 8.55 7.60
C GLY A 104 -16.14 7.70 8.80
N ASN A 105 -17.06 7.56 9.75
CA ASN A 105 -16.80 6.85 11.00
C ASN A 105 -17.13 5.37 10.85
N ILE A 106 -16.14 4.51 11.04
CA ILE A 106 -16.32 3.06 11.16
C ILE A 106 -15.60 2.55 12.39
N GLN A 107 -16.14 1.49 12.97
CA GLN A 107 -15.54 0.83 14.13
C GLN A 107 -14.69 -0.37 13.71
N GLN A 108 -15.04 -1.00 12.57
CA GLN A 108 -14.36 -2.20 12.10
C GLN A 108 -14.32 -2.25 10.57
N VAL A 109 -13.23 -2.81 10.07
CA VAL A 109 -13.03 -3.18 8.66
C VAL A 109 -12.64 -4.66 8.63
N GLY A 110 -12.95 -5.34 7.54
CA GLY A 110 -12.52 -6.72 7.35
C GLY A 110 -12.32 -7.10 5.91
N LEU A 111 -11.99 -8.37 5.73
CA LEU A 111 -11.79 -9.02 4.46
C LEU A 111 -12.56 -10.34 4.47
N MET A 112 -13.28 -10.62 3.39
CA MET A 112 -13.97 -11.87 3.17
C MET A 112 -13.54 -12.49 1.83
N LYS A 113 -13.44 -13.83 1.78
CA LYS A 113 -13.18 -14.57 0.53
C LYS A 113 -14.41 -14.59 -0.37
N ASN A 114 -15.57 -14.71 0.25
CA ASN A 114 -16.89 -14.71 -0.37
C ASN A 114 -17.87 -14.05 0.62
N ARG A 115 -19.18 -14.11 0.40
CA ARG A 115 -20.15 -13.47 1.30
C ARG A 115 -20.36 -14.21 2.63
N GLN A 116 -19.69 -15.33 2.84
CA GLN A 116 -19.88 -16.22 4.00
C GLN A 116 -18.60 -16.43 4.82
N THR A 117 -17.43 -16.34 4.18
CA THR A 117 -16.14 -16.66 4.78
C THR A 117 -15.35 -15.39 5.07
N THR A 118 -15.38 -14.94 6.32
CA THR A 118 -14.53 -13.85 6.82
C THR A 118 -13.11 -14.37 7.06
N LEU A 119 -12.13 -13.73 6.44
CA LEU A 119 -10.71 -14.06 6.60
C LEU A 119 -10.02 -13.21 7.66
N TRP A 120 -10.49 -11.97 7.84
CA TRP A 120 -9.84 -10.99 8.70
C TRP A 120 -10.83 -9.90 9.13
N VAL A 121 -10.71 -9.46 10.38
CA VAL A 121 -11.45 -8.32 10.94
C VAL A 121 -10.50 -7.54 11.81
N GLN A 122 -10.59 -6.21 11.73
CA GLN A 122 -9.78 -5.31 12.52
C GLN A 122 -10.66 -4.22 13.14
N LYS A 123 -10.63 -4.15 14.47
CA LYS A 123 -11.17 -3.01 15.22
C LYS A 123 -10.29 -1.79 15.00
N LEU A 124 -10.93 -0.65 14.83
CA LEU A 124 -10.28 0.61 14.49
C LEU A 124 -10.34 1.58 15.65
N VAL A 125 -9.29 2.37 15.81
CA VAL A 125 -9.27 3.52 16.72
C VAL A 125 -10.03 4.66 16.04
N SER A 126 -10.77 5.45 16.83
CA SER A 126 -11.50 6.62 16.34
C SER A 126 -10.62 7.56 15.51
N GLY A 127 -11.16 8.10 14.42
CA GLY A 127 -10.46 9.01 13.51
C GLY A 127 -9.51 8.35 12.51
N LYS A 128 -9.26 7.03 12.59
CA LYS A 128 -8.49 6.33 11.56
C LYS A 128 -9.32 6.22 10.28
N GLN A 129 -8.67 6.47 9.13
CA GLN A 129 -9.31 6.52 7.80
C GLN A 129 -8.66 5.60 6.77
N PHE A 130 -7.59 4.92 7.15
CA PHE A 130 -6.92 3.96 6.30
C PHE A 130 -6.27 2.86 7.14
N ILE A 131 -6.08 1.70 6.54
CA ILE A 131 -5.29 0.61 7.11
C ILE A 131 -4.79 -0.32 6.01
N SER A 132 -3.55 -0.78 6.12
CA SER A 132 -3.08 -1.89 5.29
C SER A 132 -3.58 -3.21 5.87
N TYR A 133 -3.99 -4.12 5.01
CA TYR A 133 -4.34 -5.48 5.42
C TYR A 133 -3.14 -6.19 6.08
N THR A 134 -3.35 -6.70 7.30
CA THR A 134 -2.31 -7.31 8.13
C THR A 134 -2.43 -8.82 8.29
N GLY A 135 -3.44 -9.46 7.68
CA GLY A 135 -3.60 -10.92 7.73
C GLY A 135 -2.64 -11.69 6.82
N GLU A 136 -2.95 -12.95 6.53
CA GLU A 136 -2.14 -13.78 5.63
C GLU A 136 -2.14 -13.27 4.19
N PRO A 137 -1.00 -13.31 3.45
CA PRO A 137 -0.92 -12.83 2.07
C PRO A 137 -2.03 -13.38 1.19
N LEU A 138 -2.69 -12.47 0.47
CA LEU A 138 -3.74 -12.84 -0.47
C LEU A 138 -3.15 -13.54 -1.70
N GLN A 139 -3.94 -14.47 -2.26
CA GLN A 139 -3.49 -15.28 -3.37
C GLN A 139 -3.71 -14.54 -4.69
N PRO A 140 -2.71 -14.48 -5.60
CA PRO A 140 -2.87 -13.95 -6.96
C PRO A 140 -4.02 -14.63 -7.72
N GLY A 141 -4.75 -13.87 -8.53
CA GLY A 141 -5.90 -14.33 -9.32
C GLY A 141 -7.20 -14.50 -8.52
N GLU A 142 -7.14 -14.48 -7.19
CA GLU A 142 -8.32 -14.64 -6.35
C GLU A 142 -9.07 -13.32 -6.14
N THR A 143 -10.39 -13.42 -6.04
CA THR A 143 -11.30 -12.30 -5.76
C THR A 143 -11.69 -12.27 -4.29
N TYR A 144 -11.72 -11.08 -3.72
CA TYR A 144 -12.07 -10.83 -2.32
C TYR A 144 -13.05 -9.67 -2.18
N TYR A 145 -13.62 -9.56 -0.98
CA TYR A 145 -14.46 -8.45 -0.56
C TYR A 145 -13.82 -7.78 0.64
N TRP A 146 -13.48 -6.51 0.53
CA TRP A 146 -13.21 -5.72 1.74
C TRP A 146 -14.53 -5.13 2.22
N VAL A 147 -14.73 -5.18 3.53
CA VAL A 147 -16.02 -4.94 4.16
C VAL A 147 -15.89 -3.99 5.33
N VAL A 148 -16.96 -3.25 5.60
CA VAL A 148 -17.09 -2.38 6.77
C VAL A 148 -18.23 -2.91 7.65
N PHE A 149 -18.04 -2.89 8.96
CA PHE A 149 -19.03 -3.39 9.92
C PHE A 149 -19.54 -2.30 10.86
N GLU A 150 -20.79 -2.49 11.30
CA GLU A 150 -21.41 -1.86 12.47
C GLU A 150 -21.82 -2.97 13.44
N GLY A 151 -21.15 -3.07 14.58
CA GLY A 151 -21.19 -4.29 15.41
C GLY A 151 -20.72 -5.50 14.59
N ASP A 152 -21.54 -6.55 14.55
CA ASP A 152 -21.29 -7.77 13.76
C ASP A 152 -21.99 -7.74 12.39
N THR A 153 -22.63 -6.62 12.02
CA THR A 153 -23.36 -6.49 10.76
C THR A 153 -22.50 -5.84 9.68
N VAL A 154 -22.42 -6.45 8.50
CA VAL A 154 -21.79 -5.85 7.33
C VAL A 154 -22.68 -4.74 6.77
N ILE A 155 -22.20 -3.49 6.84
CA ILE A 155 -22.93 -2.31 6.34
C ILE A 155 -22.43 -1.86 4.95
N GLY A 156 -21.39 -2.49 4.43
CA GLY A 156 -20.85 -2.18 3.11
C GLY A 156 -19.75 -3.15 2.70
N ASN A 157 -19.64 -3.38 1.40
CA ASN A 157 -18.57 -4.18 0.81
C ASN A 157 -18.19 -3.67 -0.57
N THR A 158 -16.94 -3.89 -0.94
CA THR A 158 -16.45 -3.66 -2.30
C THR A 158 -15.56 -4.83 -2.73
N LYS A 159 -15.76 -5.26 -3.98
CA LYS A 159 -15.09 -6.42 -4.56
C LYS A 159 -13.81 -6.00 -5.27
N PHE A 160 -12.72 -6.73 -5.07
CA PHE A 160 -11.46 -6.55 -5.77
C PHE A 160 -10.80 -7.90 -6.07
N MET A 161 -9.83 -7.94 -6.98
CA MET A 161 -9.11 -9.14 -7.36
C MET A 161 -7.62 -8.86 -7.26
N VAL A 162 -6.87 -9.79 -6.66
CA VAL A 162 -5.41 -9.72 -6.67
C VAL A 162 -4.94 -10.09 -8.06
N MET A 163 -4.05 -9.28 -8.62
CA MET A 163 -3.50 -9.45 -9.95
C MET A 163 -2.95 -10.85 -10.20
N GLU A 164 -3.12 -11.34 -11.42
CA GLU A 164 -2.65 -12.66 -11.86
C GLU A 164 -1.12 -12.82 -11.71
N PRO A 165 -0.62 -14.04 -11.42
CA PRO A 165 0.80 -14.26 -11.10
C PRO A 165 1.79 -13.68 -12.13
N GLN A 166 1.54 -13.90 -13.43
CA GLN A 166 2.48 -13.49 -14.49
C GLN A 166 2.58 -11.96 -14.60
N GLU A 167 1.45 -11.28 -14.63
CA GLU A 167 1.39 -9.82 -14.68
C GLU A 167 1.95 -9.19 -13.41
N ARG A 168 1.58 -9.75 -12.24
CA ARG A 168 2.10 -9.33 -10.94
C ARG A 168 3.61 -9.45 -10.87
N GLN A 169 4.19 -10.53 -11.41
CA GLN A 169 5.64 -10.72 -11.45
C GLN A 169 6.33 -9.68 -12.34
N ARG A 170 5.74 -9.35 -13.51
CA ARG A 170 6.27 -8.31 -14.40
C ARG A 170 6.34 -6.95 -13.68
N ILE A 171 5.25 -6.53 -13.06
CA ILE A 171 5.20 -5.27 -12.29
C ILE A 171 6.17 -5.31 -11.12
N THR A 172 6.25 -6.42 -10.39
CA THR A 172 7.19 -6.59 -9.26
C THR A 172 8.63 -6.41 -9.71
N ASN A 173 9.02 -6.99 -10.85
CA ASN A 173 10.38 -6.83 -11.39
C ASN A 173 10.66 -5.38 -11.79
N LYS A 174 9.68 -4.70 -12.42
CA LYS A 174 9.82 -3.28 -12.77
C LYS A 174 9.97 -2.39 -11.53
N LEU A 175 9.16 -2.62 -10.50
CA LEU A 175 9.24 -1.88 -9.22
C LEU A 175 10.56 -2.08 -8.49
N LYS A 176 11.12 -3.30 -8.52
CA LYS A 176 12.45 -3.60 -7.96
C LYS A 176 13.54 -2.81 -8.70
N GLY A 177 13.49 -2.77 -10.03
CA GLY A 177 14.42 -1.99 -10.85
C GLY A 177 14.34 -0.49 -10.54
N LEU A 178 13.12 0.06 -10.49
CA LEU A 178 12.91 1.48 -10.13
C LEU A 178 13.45 1.81 -8.73
N GLU A 179 13.22 0.94 -7.75
CA GLU A 179 13.74 1.14 -6.40
C GLU A 179 15.27 1.10 -6.35
N GLN A 180 15.90 0.16 -7.04
CA GLN A 180 17.36 0.06 -7.12
C GLN A 180 17.98 1.29 -7.77
N GLU A 181 17.38 1.77 -8.88
CA GLU A 181 17.82 2.98 -9.56
C GLU A 181 17.71 4.21 -8.65
N GLN A 182 16.57 4.39 -7.98
CA GLN A 182 16.36 5.50 -7.04
C GLN A 182 17.34 5.44 -5.86
N LYS A 183 17.59 4.26 -5.29
CA LYS A 183 18.59 4.08 -4.22
C LYS A 183 20.01 4.41 -4.69
N ALA A 184 20.38 4.01 -5.90
CA ALA A 184 21.69 4.34 -6.48
C ALA A 184 21.86 5.87 -6.69
N GLN A 185 20.76 6.60 -6.85
CA GLN A 185 20.73 8.07 -6.93
C GLN A 185 20.68 8.75 -5.53
N GLY A 186 20.69 7.98 -4.44
CA GLY A 186 20.60 8.51 -3.07
C GLY A 186 19.19 8.98 -2.68
N ALA A 187 18.16 8.54 -3.39
CA ALA A 187 16.78 8.89 -3.08
C ALA A 187 16.36 8.35 -1.70
N ASN A 188 15.59 9.15 -0.97
CA ASN A 188 14.99 8.73 0.30
C ASN A 188 13.73 7.87 0.08
N GLY A 189 13.17 7.32 1.16
CA GLY A 189 11.99 6.45 1.09
C GLY A 189 10.75 7.11 0.47
N GLU A 190 10.55 8.41 0.68
CA GLU A 190 9.41 9.14 0.11
C GLU A 190 9.57 9.34 -1.40
N ALA A 191 10.76 9.70 -1.87
CA ALA A 191 11.05 9.81 -3.30
C ALA A 191 10.87 8.47 -4.03
N ILE A 192 11.33 7.37 -3.42
CA ILE A 192 11.09 6.01 -3.93
C ILE A 192 9.59 5.71 -4.01
N ALA A 193 8.83 6.05 -2.97
CA ALA A 193 7.37 5.86 -2.95
C ALA A 193 6.68 6.69 -4.04
N LEU A 194 7.10 7.93 -4.27
CA LEU A 194 6.60 8.80 -5.33
C LEU A 194 6.86 8.21 -6.72
N THR A 195 8.07 7.72 -6.98
CA THR A 195 8.40 7.04 -8.25
C THR A 195 7.52 5.81 -8.48
N LYS A 196 7.33 4.98 -7.44
CA LYS A 196 6.45 3.80 -7.54
C LYS A 196 5.00 4.18 -7.74
N ALA A 197 4.49 5.20 -7.04
CA ALA A 197 3.13 5.70 -7.21
C ALA A 197 2.87 6.15 -8.64
N ASN A 198 3.82 6.91 -9.21
CA ASN A 198 3.74 7.35 -10.61
C ASN A 198 3.70 6.15 -11.58
N TYR A 199 4.52 5.13 -11.35
CA TYR A 199 4.49 3.91 -12.16
C TYR A 199 3.13 3.19 -12.08
N PHE A 200 2.58 3.00 -10.88
CA PHE A 200 1.26 2.39 -10.72
C PHE A 200 0.16 3.18 -11.44
N ILE A 201 0.22 4.51 -11.44
CA ILE A 201 -0.73 5.35 -12.16
C ILE A 201 -0.64 5.15 -13.68
N GLN A 202 0.58 5.02 -14.21
CA GLN A 202 0.79 4.73 -15.64
C GLN A 202 0.22 3.37 -16.05
N GLU A 203 0.20 2.40 -15.13
CA GLU A 203 -0.42 1.07 -15.30
C GLU A 203 -1.91 1.05 -14.88
N GLU A 204 -2.52 2.21 -14.60
CA GLU A 204 -3.91 2.36 -14.13
C GLU A 204 -4.25 1.65 -12.79
N LEU A 205 -3.23 1.32 -11.99
CA LEU A 205 -3.30 0.65 -10.69
C LEU A 205 -3.44 1.65 -9.54
N TRP A 206 -4.55 2.39 -9.54
CA TRP A 206 -4.77 3.50 -8.60
C TRP A 206 -4.80 3.10 -7.13
N ALA A 207 -5.28 1.89 -6.80
CA ALA A 207 -5.27 1.39 -5.44
C ALA A 207 -3.83 1.21 -4.91
N ASP A 208 -2.95 0.66 -5.74
CA ASP A 208 -1.54 0.47 -5.39
C ASP A 208 -0.76 1.79 -5.37
N ALA A 209 -1.13 2.76 -6.22
CA ALA A 209 -0.59 4.11 -6.16
C ALA A 209 -0.94 4.82 -4.84
N LEU A 210 -2.20 4.73 -4.40
CA LEU A 210 -2.62 5.21 -3.08
C LEU A 210 -1.86 4.49 -1.96
N GLN A 211 -1.66 3.18 -2.07
CA GLN A 211 -0.85 2.44 -1.10
C GLN A 211 0.58 2.98 -0.97
N GLN A 212 1.23 3.39 -2.06
CA GLN A 212 2.55 4.04 -1.98
C GLN A 212 2.47 5.39 -1.27
N ALA A 213 1.45 6.20 -1.55
CA ALA A 213 1.26 7.48 -0.89
C ALA A 213 1.06 7.33 0.63
N TYR A 214 0.41 6.25 1.09
CA TYR A 214 0.13 5.99 2.51
C TYR A 214 1.16 5.11 3.23
N SER A 215 2.13 4.51 2.53
CA SER A 215 3.19 3.68 3.13
C SER A 215 4.35 4.48 3.72
N VAL A 216 4.48 5.77 3.36
CA VAL A 216 5.53 6.65 3.88
C VAL A 216 5.28 6.95 5.36
N GLU A 217 6.17 6.48 6.22
CA GLU A 217 6.08 6.57 7.69
C GLU A 217 6.18 8.01 8.20
N LYS A 218 7.09 8.80 7.64
CA LYS A 218 7.32 10.21 7.97
C LYS A 218 7.06 11.08 6.74
N PRO A 219 5.78 11.29 6.37
CA PRO A 219 5.43 12.01 5.15
C PRO A 219 5.83 13.49 5.24
N SER A 220 6.31 14.04 4.14
CA SER A 220 6.52 15.47 3.98
C SER A 220 5.22 16.27 4.14
N THR A 221 5.34 17.59 4.34
CA THR A 221 4.19 18.50 4.38
C THR A 221 3.39 18.46 3.07
N GLU A 222 4.04 18.26 1.93
CA GLU A 222 3.37 18.11 0.65
C GLU A 222 2.51 16.83 0.63
N LEU A 223 3.10 15.68 1.00
CA LEU A 223 2.39 14.41 1.01
C LEU A 223 1.22 14.41 1.99
N LEU A 224 1.37 15.03 3.17
CA LEU A 224 0.27 15.21 4.13
C LEU A 224 -0.90 15.99 3.52
N LYS A 225 -0.63 17.11 2.82
CA LYS A 225 -1.66 17.88 2.12
C LYS A 225 -2.34 17.06 1.04
N ILE A 226 -1.59 16.27 0.27
CA ILE A 226 -2.14 15.41 -0.77
C ILE A 226 -3.05 14.32 -0.18
N ARG A 227 -2.64 13.65 0.90
CA ARG A 227 -3.49 12.66 1.60
C ARG A 227 -4.82 13.29 2.05
N GLN A 228 -4.79 14.50 2.61
CA GLN A 228 -5.98 15.24 3.02
C GLN A 228 -6.87 15.63 1.82
N ASN A 229 -6.27 16.15 0.75
CA ASN A 229 -6.99 16.55 -0.46
C ASN A 229 -7.70 15.36 -1.12
N ILE A 230 -7.03 14.20 -1.18
CA ILE A 230 -7.63 12.94 -1.67
C ILE A 230 -8.89 12.62 -0.88
N LEU A 231 -8.83 12.63 0.46
CA LEU A 231 -9.98 12.32 1.30
C LEU A 231 -11.15 13.30 1.09
N GLN A 232 -10.88 14.60 1.04
CA GLN A 232 -11.92 15.62 0.83
C GLN A 232 -12.57 15.51 -0.55
N GLN A 233 -11.75 15.26 -1.56
CA GLN A 233 -12.27 15.12 -2.90
C GLN A 233 -13.10 13.84 -3.05
N MET A 234 -12.59 12.72 -2.56
CA MET A 234 -13.30 11.44 -2.63
C MET A 234 -14.62 11.49 -1.83
N LYS A 235 -14.68 12.23 -0.72
CA LYS A 235 -15.94 12.52 -0.01
C LYS A 235 -16.97 13.20 -0.92
N THR A 236 -16.53 14.19 -1.70
CA THR A 236 -17.40 14.94 -2.62
C THR A 236 -17.94 14.05 -3.73
N GLU A 237 -17.09 13.21 -4.33
CA GLU A 237 -17.49 12.27 -5.38
C GLU A 237 -18.42 11.15 -4.87
N CYS A 238 -18.22 10.71 -3.63
CA CYS A 238 -19.11 9.75 -2.99
C CYS A 238 -20.55 10.26 -2.85
N ASN A 239 -20.69 11.56 -2.56
CA ASN A 239 -21.99 12.17 -2.37
C ASN A 239 -22.76 12.34 -3.68
N LYS A 240 -22.05 12.48 -4.80
CA LYS A 240 -22.61 12.56 -6.15
C LYS A 240 -23.05 11.21 -6.72
N SER A 241 -22.51 10.10 -6.21
CA SER A 241 -22.74 8.76 -6.76
C SER A 241 -24.05 8.11 -6.27
N GLN A 242 -25.11 8.92 -6.06
CA GLN A 242 -26.45 8.46 -5.67
C GLN A 242 -27.31 8.15 -6.89
#